data_AF-A0A0N0NPC4-F1
#
_entry.id   AF-A0A0N0NPC4-F1
#
_cell.length_a   1.000
_cell.length_b   1.000
_cell.length_c   1.000
_cell.angle_alpha   90.00
_cell.angle_beta   90.00
_cell.angle_gamma   90.00
#
_symmetry.space_group_name_H-M   'P 1'
#
loop_
_entity.id
_entity.type
_entity.pdbx_description
1 polymer ?
#
loop_
_entity_poly.entity_id
_entity_poly.type
_entity_poly.pdbx_seq_one_letter_code
_entity_poly.pdbx_strand_id
1 'polypeptide(L)'
;MRLPSLIARAALLLLTSFAIPISAVDVKHPSTLVLSYEYVSSSTTSTPSQLAIINYDPKSLRYSLTSWTPPTSAPDAKPDETTSTALLRILLPNGSSTVTTLSTFSTALKQHVNLYLSTDGTALSASVTSIKPAPPTPEEAAYQAKVARAKARGKPIPPRPKPEKPKKPKKGTTPTAIPVAQKPVVPEEDIPEGQPRVVFVQEQPGPSPKLLSRAPPVVDADGNEVVRVVEAEKSFYQKYWWVIAGVVLMTLVGGGGGEK
;
A
#
# COMPACT_ATOMS: atom_id res chain seq x y z
N MET A 1 55.11 54.08 25.21
CA MET A 1 55.29 52.61 25.25
C MET A 1 54.13 52.02 26.03
N ARG A 2 53.32 51.18 25.39
CA ARG A 2 52.08 50.59 25.91
C ARG A 2 52.35 49.16 26.36
N LEU A 3 51.84 48.80 27.54
CA LEU A 3 51.36 47.46 27.89
C LEU A 3 50.57 47.56 29.20
N PRO A 4 49.27 47.21 29.19
CA PRO A 4 48.62 46.74 30.39
C PRO A 4 48.02 45.33 30.22
N SER A 5 48.16 44.59 31.32
CA SER A 5 47.19 43.64 31.87
C SER A 5 46.68 42.51 30.96
N LEU A 6 47.39 41.39 31.02
CA LEU A 6 46.76 40.07 31.05
C LEU A 6 45.88 40.00 32.31
N ILE A 7 44.58 39.77 32.15
CA ILE A 7 43.57 39.15 33.06
C ILE A 7 42.23 39.76 32.65
N ALA A 8 41.70 39.30 31.51
CA ALA A 8 40.31 39.51 31.09
C ALA A 8 39.96 38.42 30.07
N ARG A 9 40.02 37.15 30.50
CA ARG A 9 39.59 35.98 29.72
C ARG A 9 38.95 34.96 30.66
N ALA A 10 37.81 35.31 31.23
CA ALA A 10 36.89 34.34 31.80
C ALA A 10 35.51 34.98 31.87
N ALA A 11 34.47 34.20 31.56
CA ALA A 11 33.05 34.55 31.63
C ALA A 11 32.46 35.36 30.45
N LEU A 12 32.54 34.79 29.24
CA LEU A 12 31.44 34.92 28.29
C LEU A 12 31.45 33.70 27.36
N LEU A 13 30.58 32.73 27.60
CA LEU A 13 30.00 31.77 26.63
C LEU A 13 29.30 30.63 27.39
N LEU A 14 28.02 30.81 27.72
CA LEU A 14 27.15 29.71 28.12
C LEU A 14 25.71 30.00 27.69
N LEU A 15 25.52 30.19 26.38
CA LEU A 15 24.22 30.06 25.71
C LEU A 15 24.45 29.32 24.39
N THR A 16 24.64 28.00 24.47
CA THR A 16 24.53 27.12 23.31
C THR A 16 23.08 26.71 23.16
N SER A 17 22.40 27.39 22.25
CA SER A 17 21.08 27.04 21.74
C SER A 17 21.05 25.57 21.31
N PHE A 18 20.20 24.77 21.96
CA PHE A 18 19.79 23.45 21.46
C PHE A 18 18.85 23.68 20.26
N ALA A 19 19.42 23.97 19.10
CA ALA A 19 18.69 23.87 17.85
C ALA A 19 18.63 22.37 17.51
N ILE A 20 17.48 21.75 17.73
CA ILE A 20 17.18 20.43 17.16
C ILE A 20 17.03 20.68 15.65
N PRO A 21 17.94 20.18 14.79
CA PRO A 21 17.64 20.16 13.37
C PRO A 21 16.48 19.18 13.18
N ILE A 22 15.29 19.71 12.84
CA ILE A 22 14.27 18.91 12.18
C ILE A 22 14.83 18.66 10.79
N SER A 23 15.73 17.70 10.67
CA SER A 23 16.10 17.16 9.37
C SER A 23 14.82 16.55 8.81
N ALA A 24 14.23 17.23 7.82
CA ALA A 24 13.37 16.57 6.87
C ALA A 24 14.16 15.35 6.40
N VAL A 25 13.72 14.16 6.80
CA VAL A 25 14.33 12.93 6.34
C VAL A 25 14.12 12.95 4.84
N ASP A 26 15.19 13.24 4.10
CA ASP A 26 15.21 13.04 2.66
C ASP A 26 15.07 11.53 2.48
N VAL A 27 13.83 11.08 2.35
CA VAL A 27 13.51 9.68 2.17
C VAL A 27 14.05 9.33 0.79
N LYS A 28 15.29 8.84 0.75
CA LYS A 28 15.93 8.39 -0.45
C LYS A 28 15.17 7.17 -0.95
N HIS A 29 14.37 7.37 -1.98
CA HIS A 29 13.64 6.29 -2.62
C HIS A 29 14.62 5.51 -3.53
N PRO A 30 14.65 4.17 -3.47
CA PRO A 30 15.59 3.36 -4.22
C PRO A 30 15.27 3.29 -5.72
N SER A 31 14.05 3.62 -6.13
CA SER A 31 13.58 3.45 -7.50
C SER A 31 12.96 4.74 -8.04
N THR A 32 13.29 5.07 -9.29
CA THR A 32 12.76 6.23 -10.02
C THR A 32 12.07 5.73 -11.28
N LEU A 33 10.86 6.23 -11.53
CA LEU A 33 10.05 5.91 -12.70
C LEU A 33 9.66 7.21 -13.42
N VAL A 34 9.94 7.25 -14.72
CA VAL A 34 9.50 8.33 -15.60
C VAL A 34 8.29 7.84 -16.38
N LEU A 35 7.15 8.51 -16.21
CA LEU A 35 5.96 8.27 -17.01
C LEU A 35 5.91 9.28 -18.15
N SER A 36 5.57 8.81 -19.34
CA SER A 36 5.31 9.64 -20.51
C SER A 36 3.92 9.35 -21.10
N TYR A 37 3.46 10.22 -21.99
CA TYR A 37 2.20 10.05 -22.69
C TYR A 37 2.32 10.43 -24.16
N GLU A 38 1.40 9.89 -24.96
CA GLU A 38 1.27 10.12 -26.40
C GLU A 38 -0.22 10.17 -26.79
N TYR A 39 -0.57 10.92 -27.84
CA TYR A 39 -1.93 10.91 -28.39
C TYR A 39 -2.12 9.76 -29.38
N VAL A 40 -3.18 8.96 -29.20
CA VAL A 40 -3.43 7.78 -30.05
C VAL A 40 -3.86 8.17 -31.47
N SER A 41 -4.43 9.36 -31.65
CA SER A 41 -4.99 9.84 -32.92
C SER A 41 -3.98 10.53 -33.83
N SER A 42 -2.76 10.80 -33.34
CA SER A 42 -1.74 11.50 -34.12
C SER A 42 -1.09 10.52 -35.10
N SER A 43 -1.42 10.65 -36.38
CA SER A 43 -0.90 9.84 -37.50
C SER A 43 0.59 10.12 -37.82
N THR A 44 1.27 10.89 -36.97
CA THR A 44 2.69 11.22 -37.08
C THR A 44 3.39 10.75 -35.81
N THR A 45 4.56 10.14 -35.99
CA THR A 45 5.49 9.67 -34.94
C THR A 45 5.82 10.80 -33.97
N SER A 46 4.95 10.98 -32.97
CA SER A 46 5.09 12.04 -31.98
C SER A 46 6.04 11.58 -30.89
N THR A 47 7.00 12.44 -30.53
CA THR A 47 7.90 12.13 -29.43
C THR A 47 7.09 12.10 -28.13
N PRO A 48 7.23 11.05 -27.30
CA PRO A 48 6.42 10.90 -26.11
C PRO A 48 6.71 12.06 -25.14
N SER A 49 5.66 12.74 -24.70
CA SER A 49 5.77 13.86 -23.77
C SER A 49 5.84 13.36 -22.34
N GLN A 50 6.64 14.00 -21.49
CA GLN A 50 6.77 13.58 -20.10
C GLN A 50 5.50 13.91 -19.31
N LEU A 51 5.00 12.93 -18.55
CA LEU A 51 3.84 13.06 -17.67
C LEU A 51 4.25 13.30 -16.22
N ALA A 52 5.15 12.47 -15.69
CA ALA A 52 5.50 12.48 -14.28
C ALA A 52 6.86 11.84 -14.00
N ILE A 53 7.50 12.25 -12.91
CA ILE A 53 8.64 11.55 -12.31
C ILE A 53 8.23 11.12 -10.90
N ILE A 54 8.22 9.81 -10.68
CA ILE A 54 7.82 9.20 -9.42
C ILE A 54 9.03 8.48 -8.83
N ASN A 55 9.44 8.92 -7.65
CA ASN A 55 10.41 8.23 -6.83
C ASN A 55 9.64 7.36 -5.84
N TYR A 56 9.95 6.08 -5.74
CA TYR A 56 9.21 5.15 -4.88
C TYR A 56 10.10 4.11 -4.23
N ASP A 57 9.62 3.58 -3.11
CA ASP A 57 10.19 2.43 -2.43
C ASP A 57 9.19 1.27 -2.47
N PRO A 58 9.49 0.18 -3.18
CA PRO A 58 8.57 -0.95 -3.35
C PRO A 58 8.29 -1.70 -2.03
N LYS A 59 9.16 -1.59 -1.02
CA LYS A 59 8.99 -2.27 0.27
C LYS A 59 8.08 -1.50 1.21
N SER A 60 8.29 -0.19 1.33
CA SER A 60 7.47 0.66 2.21
C SER A 60 6.20 1.20 1.56
N LEU A 61 6.04 1.01 0.24
CA LEU A 61 4.95 1.58 -0.57
C LEU A 61 4.82 3.09 -0.38
N ARG A 62 5.96 3.76 -0.20
CA ARG A 62 6.08 5.20 -0.11
C ARG A 62 6.55 5.76 -1.44
N TYR A 63 6.10 6.98 -1.72
CA TYR A 63 6.47 7.69 -2.93
C TYR A 63 6.71 9.17 -2.66
N SER A 64 7.51 9.77 -3.53
CA SER A 64 7.56 11.21 -3.73
C SER A 64 7.39 11.52 -5.22
N LEU A 65 6.50 12.48 -5.50
CA LEU A 65 6.25 12.96 -6.85
C LEU A 65 7.16 14.16 -7.11
N THR A 66 8.08 14.02 -8.07
CA THR A 66 9.06 15.08 -8.39
C THR A 66 8.52 16.02 -9.47
N SER A 67 7.79 15.48 -10.45
CA SER A 67 7.15 16.29 -11.50
C SER A 67 5.79 15.74 -11.89
N TRP A 68 4.91 16.65 -12.31
CA TRP A 68 3.58 16.35 -12.85
C TRP A 68 3.23 17.39 -13.91
N THR A 69 3.08 16.93 -15.15
CA THR A 69 2.80 17.76 -16.32
C THR A 69 1.62 17.13 -17.09
N PRO A 70 0.38 17.38 -16.64
CA PRO A 70 -0.80 16.78 -17.25
C PRO A 70 -1.06 17.36 -18.65
N PRO A 71 -1.58 16.57 -19.60
CA PRO A 71 -1.98 17.04 -20.91
C PRO A 71 -3.21 17.96 -20.82
N THR A 72 -3.13 19.14 -21.44
CA THR A 72 -4.18 20.18 -21.38
C THR A 72 -5.12 20.16 -22.58
N SER A 73 -4.59 19.90 -23.79
CA SER A 73 -5.36 19.95 -25.03
C SER A 73 -4.76 19.03 -26.10
N ALA A 74 -5.63 18.37 -26.87
CA ALA A 74 -5.19 17.56 -28.00
C ALA A 74 -4.74 18.45 -29.17
N PRO A 75 -3.67 18.07 -29.90
CA PRO A 75 -3.07 18.89 -30.95
C PRO A 75 -4.00 19.13 -32.15
N ASP A 76 -4.91 18.20 -32.44
CA ASP A 76 -5.79 18.23 -33.62
C ASP A 76 -7.30 18.35 -33.29
N ALA A 77 -7.63 18.76 -32.06
CA ALA A 77 -9.02 18.89 -31.66
C ALA A 77 -9.71 20.02 -32.43
N LYS A 78 -10.60 19.66 -33.37
CA LYS A 78 -11.51 20.62 -34.00
C LYS A 78 -12.50 21.12 -32.94
N PRO A 79 -12.73 22.44 -32.84
CA PRO A 79 -13.55 23.03 -31.78
C PRO A 79 -15.03 22.59 -31.79
N ASP A 80 -15.53 22.06 -32.90
CA ASP A 80 -16.95 21.72 -33.08
C ASP A 80 -17.31 20.27 -32.67
N GLU A 81 -16.35 19.41 -32.34
CA GLU A 81 -16.60 18.00 -32.03
C GLU A 81 -16.69 17.75 -30.51
N THR A 82 -17.73 18.29 -29.89
CA THR A 82 -17.94 18.30 -28.42
C THR A 82 -18.10 16.92 -27.75
N THR A 83 -18.18 15.83 -28.51
CA THR A 83 -18.40 14.48 -27.97
C THR A 83 -17.19 13.53 -28.06
N SER A 84 -16.15 13.91 -28.81
CA SER A 84 -15.00 13.04 -29.07
C SER A 84 -13.86 13.37 -28.10
N THR A 85 -13.77 12.65 -26.99
CA THR A 85 -12.64 12.81 -26.07
C THR A 85 -11.40 12.16 -26.66
N ALA A 86 -10.33 12.93 -26.82
CA ALA A 86 -9.05 12.41 -27.30
C ALA A 86 -8.51 11.29 -26.38
N LEU A 87 -7.98 10.23 -27.01
CA LEU A 87 -7.35 9.12 -26.33
C LEU A 87 -5.85 9.36 -26.17
N LEU A 88 -5.36 9.05 -24.98
CA LEU A 88 -3.98 9.17 -24.57
C LEU A 88 -3.44 7.79 -24.24
N ARG A 89 -2.24 7.50 -24.72
CA ARG A 89 -1.47 6.33 -24.31
C ARG A 89 -0.47 6.77 -23.25
N ILE A 90 -0.52 6.16 -22.07
CA ILE A 90 0.48 6.30 -21.01
C ILE A 90 1.54 5.25 -21.25
N LEU A 91 2.81 5.66 -21.19
CA LEU A 91 3.96 4.87 -21.57
C LEU A 91 4.91 4.76 -20.38
N LEU A 92 5.43 3.56 -20.18
CA LEU A 92 6.52 3.29 -19.25
C LEU A 92 7.83 3.05 -20.01
N PRO A 93 9.00 3.26 -19.37
CA PRO A 93 10.30 3.00 -19.99
C PRO A 93 10.53 1.54 -20.36
N ASN A 94 9.79 0.61 -19.74
CA ASN A 94 9.85 -0.82 -20.03
C ASN A 94 9.03 -1.23 -21.29
N GLY A 95 8.39 -0.27 -21.97
CA GLY A 95 7.54 -0.52 -23.14
C GLY A 95 6.08 -0.85 -22.82
N SER A 96 5.72 -1.00 -21.54
CA SER A 96 4.34 -1.17 -21.09
C SER A 96 3.54 0.09 -21.38
N SER A 97 2.29 -0.08 -21.83
CA SER A 97 1.41 1.04 -22.12
C SER A 97 -0.02 0.79 -21.71
N THR A 98 -0.70 1.84 -21.28
CA THR A 98 -2.14 1.83 -20.98
C THR A 98 -2.82 2.98 -21.69
N VAL A 99 -4.11 2.85 -21.98
CA VAL A 99 -4.88 3.90 -22.67
C VAL A 99 -5.84 4.55 -21.69
N THR A 100 -5.90 5.88 -21.73
CA THR A 100 -6.81 6.71 -20.96
C THR A 100 -7.38 7.83 -21.83
N THR A 101 -8.31 8.61 -21.31
CA THR A 101 -8.91 9.77 -22.00
C THR A 101 -8.29 11.07 -21.51
N LEU A 102 -8.25 12.09 -22.37
CA LEU A 102 -7.83 13.45 -22.00
C LEU A 102 -8.68 14.03 -20.84
N SER A 103 -9.97 13.67 -20.78
CA SER A 103 -10.87 14.09 -19.70
C SER A 103 -10.43 13.63 -18.30
N THR A 104 -9.61 12.58 -18.21
CA THR A 104 -9.03 12.10 -16.96
C THR A 104 -8.14 13.15 -16.29
N PHE A 105 -7.52 14.03 -17.08
CA PHE A 105 -6.60 15.07 -16.62
C PHE A 105 -7.29 16.42 -16.33
N SER A 106 -8.62 16.47 -16.33
CA SER A 106 -9.37 17.68 -15.99
C SER A 106 -9.05 18.17 -14.58
N THR A 107 -8.82 19.48 -14.42
CA THR A 107 -8.56 20.13 -13.13
C THR A 107 -9.73 20.03 -12.14
N ALA A 108 -10.93 19.70 -12.61
CA ALA A 108 -12.11 19.48 -11.77
C ALA A 108 -12.12 18.10 -11.06
N LEU A 109 -11.22 17.19 -11.46
CA LEU A 109 -11.16 15.82 -10.95
C LEU A 109 -9.89 15.62 -10.13
N LYS A 110 -9.95 14.71 -9.15
CA LYS A 110 -8.77 14.23 -8.44
C LYS A 110 -8.16 13.08 -9.22
N GLN A 111 -6.89 13.20 -9.62
CA GLN A 111 -6.21 12.15 -10.39
C GLN A 111 -5.48 11.17 -9.47
N HIS A 112 -5.55 9.89 -9.81
CA HIS A 112 -4.85 8.78 -9.17
C HIS A 112 -3.97 8.08 -10.21
N VAL A 113 -2.66 8.01 -9.96
CA VAL A 113 -1.71 7.22 -10.71
C VAL A 113 -1.59 5.85 -10.03
N ASN A 114 -2.11 4.81 -10.65
CA ASN A 114 -1.97 3.45 -10.16
C ASN A 114 -0.70 2.83 -10.74
N LEU A 115 0.24 2.45 -9.89
CA LEU A 115 1.46 1.75 -10.25
C LEU A 115 1.33 0.28 -9.88
N TYR A 116 1.35 -0.59 -10.87
CA TYR A 116 1.32 -2.03 -10.68
C TYR A 116 2.75 -2.53 -10.54
N LEU A 117 3.07 -3.09 -9.38
CA LEU A 117 4.41 -3.56 -9.05
C LEU A 117 4.46 -5.10 -9.10
N SER A 118 5.55 -5.62 -9.68
CA SER A 118 5.93 -7.02 -9.59
C SER A 118 6.28 -7.41 -8.14
N THR A 119 6.36 -8.71 -7.88
CA THR A 119 6.90 -9.26 -6.62
C THR A 119 8.31 -8.78 -6.30
N ASP A 120 9.12 -8.48 -7.33
CA ASP A 120 10.48 -7.93 -7.20
C ASP A 120 10.48 -6.42 -6.88
N GLY A 121 9.32 -5.76 -6.91
CA GLY A 121 9.19 -4.32 -6.72
C GLY A 121 9.41 -3.48 -7.97
N THR A 122 9.60 -4.10 -9.13
CA THR A 122 9.70 -3.40 -10.42
C THR A 122 8.32 -3.00 -10.92
N ALA A 123 8.21 -1.80 -11.51
CA ALA A 123 6.96 -1.35 -12.12
C ALA A 123 6.65 -2.13 -13.41
N LEU A 124 5.53 -2.83 -13.44
CA LEU A 124 5.05 -3.61 -14.60
C LEU A 124 4.23 -2.74 -15.54
N SER A 125 3.28 -1.99 -14.98
CA SER A 125 2.40 -1.09 -15.71
C SER A 125 2.00 0.09 -14.83
N ALA A 126 1.53 1.16 -15.47
CA ALA A 126 0.90 2.28 -14.79
C ALA A 126 -0.38 2.65 -15.51
N SER A 127 -1.39 3.07 -14.75
CA SER A 127 -2.60 3.67 -15.29
C SER A 127 -2.95 4.94 -14.54
N VAL A 128 -3.61 5.88 -15.22
CA VAL A 128 -4.11 7.10 -14.59
C VAL A 128 -5.63 7.06 -14.64
N THR A 129 -6.21 7.29 -13.47
CA THR A 129 -7.66 7.32 -13.24
C THR A 129 -8.03 8.64 -12.58
N SER A 130 -9.28 9.06 -12.71
CA SER A 130 -9.76 10.28 -12.09
C SER A 130 -11.04 10.02 -11.30
N ILE A 131 -11.18 10.72 -10.18
CA ILE A 131 -12.33 10.61 -9.29
C ILE A 131 -12.92 12.01 -9.14
N LYS A 132 -14.21 12.14 -9.42
CA LYS A 132 -14.94 13.37 -9.13
C LYS A 132 -15.08 13.50 -7.61
N PRO A 133 -14.56 14.59 -6.99
CA PRO A 133 -14.72 14.76 -5.55
C PRO A 133 -16.20 14.81 -5.20
N ALA A 134 -16.55 14.26 -4.03
CA ALA A 134 -17.90 14.34 -3.52
C ALA A 134 -18.33 15.82 -3.41
N PRO A 135 -19.60 16.15 -3.73
CA PRO A 135 -20.09 17.51 -3.53
C PRO A 135 -19.91 17.87 -2.05
N PRO A 136 -19.47 19.11 -1.73
CA PRO A 136 -19.25 19.51 -0.36
C PRO A 136 -20.57 19.43 0.41
N THR A 137 -20.49 18.94 1.64
CA THR A 137 -21.64 19.01 2.55
C THR A 137 -21.99 20.48 2.83
N PRO A 138 -23.25 20.81 3.17
CA PRO A 138 -23.65 22.20 3.44
C PRO A 138 -22.80 22.84 4.55
N GLU A 139 -22.36 22.05 5.53
CA GLU A 139 -21.46 22.52 6.60
C GLU A 139 -20.05 22.85 6.10
N GLU A 140 -19.49 21.99 5.24
CA GLU A 140 -18.19 22.25 4.60
C GLU A 140 -18.24 23.45 3.66
N ALA A 141 -19.34 23.63 2.91
CA ALA A 141 -19.53 24.79 2.05
C ALA A 141 -19.60 26.10 2.87
N ALA A 142 -20.34 26.10 3.98
CA ALA A 142 -20.38 27.23 4.90
C ALA A 142 -19.00 27.51 5.53
N TYR A 143 -18.25 26.47 5.85
CA TYR A 143 -16.87 26.61 6.34
C TYR A 143 -15.94 27.17 5.25
N GLN A 144 -15.97 26.65 4.03
CA GLN A 144 -15.19 27.18 2.91
C GLN A 144 -15.51 28.65 2.65
N ALA A 145 -16.78 29.05 2.71
CA ALA A 145 -17.17 30.46 2.61
C ALA A 145 -16.59 31.32 3.76
N LYS A 146 -16.55 30.80 5.00
CA LYS A 146 -15.88 31.47 6.13
C LYS A 146 -14.38 31.59 5.92
N VAL A 147 -13.71 30.55 5.41
CA VAL A 147 -12.28 30.56 5.09
C VAL A 147 -11.97 31.57 3.99
N ALA A 148 -12.74 31.59 2.90
CA ALA A 148 -12.59 32.55 1.82
C ALA A 148 -12.75 33.99 2.33
N ARG A 149 -13.76 34.25 3.19
CA ARG A 149 -13.96 35.55 3.82
C ARG A 149 -12.84 35.92 4.80
N ALA A 150 -12.27 34.97 5.53
CA ALA A 150 -11.15 35.19 6.42
C ALA A 150 -9.87 35.53 5.63
N LYS A 151 -9.58 34.78 4.56
CA LYS A 151 -8.45 35.02 3.65
C LYS A 151 -8.54 36.40 2.99
N ALA A 152 -9.72 36.78 2.49
CA ALA A 152 -9.96 38.10 1.91
C ALA A 152 -9.83 39.25 2.94
N ARG A 153 -10.01 38.97 4.23
CA ARG A 153 -9.93 39.95 5.33
C ARG A 153 -8.60 39.90 6.09
N GLY A 154 -7.64 39.07 5.68
CA GLY A 154 -6.38 38.86 6.40
C GLY A 154 -6.56 38.31 7.82
N LYS A 155 -7.69 37.66 8.12
CA LYS A 155 -7.98 37.09 9.45
C LYS A 155 -7.46 35.65 9.54
N PRO A 156 -7.10 35.18 10.74
CA PRO A 156 -6.71 33.79 10.94
C PRO A 156 -7.83 32.84 10.50
N ILE A 157 -7.43 31.73 9.87
CA ILE A 157 -8.34 30.72 9.33
C ILE A 157 -9.03 30.02 10.51
N PRO A 158 -10.38 29.91 10.51
CA PRO A 158 -11.08 29.19 11.57
C PRO A 158 -10.65 27.71 11.60
N PRO A 159 -10.66 27.04 12.76
CA PRO A 159 -10.33 25.62 12.84
C PRO A 159 -11.35 24.77 12.08
N ARG A 160 -10.87 23.71 11.40
CA ARG A 160 -11.71 22.80 10.61
C ARG A 160 -12.72 22.06 11.52
N PRO A 161 -13.99 21.94 11.12
CA PRO A 161 -14.93 21.07 11.83
C PRO A 161 -14.39 19.63 11.85
N LYS A 162 -14.48 18.95 13.00
CA LYS A 162 -14.06 17.55 13.11
C LYS A 162 -15.02 16.68 12.28
N PRO A 163 -14.52 15.77 11.43
CA PRO A 163 -15.39 14.88 10.67
C PRO A 163 -16.22 14.04 11.65
N GLU A 164 -17.54 14.02 11.46
CA GLU A 164 -18.41 13.13 12.22
C GLU A 164 -17.97 11.68 11.99
N LYS A 165 -17.59 10.98 13.07
CA LYS A 165 -17.18 9.58 12.96
C LYS A 165 -18.39 8.76 12.51
N PRO A 166 -18.26 7.90 11.48
CA PRO A 166 -19.36 7.03 11.09
C PRO A 166 -19.77 6.15 12.28
N LYS A 167 -21.06 6.16 12.61
CA LYS A 167 -21.64 5.31 13.65
C LYS A 167 -21.34 3.85 13.30
N LYS A 168 -20.70 3.11 14.23
CA LYS A 168 -20.38 1.69 14.04
C LYS A 168 -21.65 0.92 13.65
N PRO A 169 -21.63 0.08 12.59
CA PRO A 169 -22.77 -0.76 12.26
C PRO A 169 -23.03 -1.78 13.37
N LYS A 170 -24.32 -1.97 13.70
CA LYS A 170 -24.79 -3.00 14.64
C LYS A 170 -24.37 -4.39 14.13
N LYS A 171 -23.85 -5.22 15.04
CA LYS A 171 -23.39 -6.58 14.82
C LYS A 171 -24.55 -7.45 14.33
N GLY A 172 -24.53 -7.91 13.08
CA GLY A 172 -25.50 -8.90 12.58
C GLY A 172 -25.91 -8.77 11.12
N THR A 173 -24.98 -8.76 10.17
CA THR A 173 -25.29 -9.18 8.78
C THR A 173 -24.03 -9.77 8.16
N THR A 174 -24.17 -11.00 7.68
CA THR A 174 -23.15 -11.83 7.02
C THR A 174 -22.53 -11.09 5.83
N PRO A 175 -21.20 -11.00 5.69
CA PRO A 175 -20.61 -10.44 4.49
C PRO A 175 -20.40 -11.53 3.43
N THR A 176 -21.22 -11.45 2.38
CA THR A 176 -20.86 -11.93 1.04
C THR A 176 -19.52 -11.31 0.66
N ALA A 177 -18.55 -12.15 0.32
CA ALA A 177 -17.21 -11.75 -0.05
C ALA A 177 -17.23 -10.95 -1.37
N ILE A 178 -17.12 -9.63 -1.25
CA ILE A 178 -16.62 -8.75 -2.31
C ILE A 178 -15.15 -8.48 -1.96
N PRO A 179 -14.19 -8.70 -2.88
CA PRO A 179 -12.79 -8.48 -2.58
C PRO A 179 -12.57 -7.00 -2.24
N VAL A 180 -12.04 -6.79 -1.04
CA VAL A 180 -11.69 -5.48 -0.48
C VAL A 180 -10.59 -4.87 -1.34
N ALA A 181 -10.94 -3.85 -2.12
CA ALA A 181 -9.97 -2.91 -2.64
C ALA A 181 -9.22 -2.32 -1.43
N GLN A 182 -7.95 -2.68 -1.29
CA GLN A 182 -7.09 -2.22 -0.20
C GLN A 182 -7.06 -0.69 -0.24
N LYS A 183 -7.63 -0.06 0.79
CA LYS A 183 -7.56 1.39 0.99
C LYS A 183 -6.08 1.76 1.20
N PRO A 184 -5.43 2.54 0.32
CA PRO A 184 -4.00 2.76 0.44
C PRO A 184 -3.68 3.57 1.70
N VAL A 185 -2.65 3.11 2.44
CA VAL A 185 -2.14 3.60 3.73
C VAL A 185 -1.34 4.91 3.57
N VAL A 186 -1.84 5.84 2.74
CA VAL A 186 -1.32 7.21 2.67
C VAL A 186 -2.39 8.10 3.29
N PRO A 187 -2.13 8.71 4.46
CA PRO A 187 -3.02 9.73 5.02
C PRO A 187 -3.30 10.77 3.94
N GLU A 188 -4.58 11.01 3.65
CA GLU A 188 -5.04 11.94 2.60
C GLU A 188 -4.68 13.41 2.89
N GLU A 189 -3.99 13.69 4.01
CA GLU A 189 -3.75 15.04 4.54
C GLU A 189 -2.48 15.74 4.04
N ASP A 190 -1.52 15.06 3.41
CA ASP A 190 -0.21 15.67 3.05
C ASP A 190 0.00 15.92 1.54
N ILE A 191 -1.00 15.69 0.69
CA ILE A 191 -0.87 15.90 -0.76
C ILE A 191 -1.19 17.37 -1.09
N PRO A 192 -0.25 18.15 -1.67
CA PRO A 192 -0.52 19.52 -2.07
C PRO A 192 -1.65 19.58 -3.11
N GLU A 193 -2.52 20.58 -2.96
CA GLU A 193 -3.67 20.81 -3.82
C GLU A 193 -3.23 20.89 -5.30
N GLY A 194 -3.75 19.99 -6.13
CA GLY A 194 -3.43 19.90 -7.56
C GLY A 194 -2.41 18.83 -7.97
N GLN A 195 -1.81 18.10 -7.02
CA GLN A 195 -0.98 16.93 -7.35
C GLN A 195 -1.79 15.62 -7.34
N PRO A 196 -1.50 14.69 -8.26
CA PRO A 196 -2.14 13.39 -8.27
C PRO A 196 -1.67 12.54 -7.10
N ARG A 197 -2.54 11.62 -6.68
CA ARG A 197 -2.19 10.59 -5.71
C ARG A 197 -1.56 9.40 -6.43
N VAL A 198 -0.45 8.87 -5.94
CA VAL A 198 0.11 7.60 -6.43
C VAL A 198 -0.39 6.47 -5.54
N VAL A 199 -0.92 5.42 -6.17
CA VAL A 199 -1.45 4.22 -5.53
C VAL A 199 -0.66 3.03 -6.02
N PHE A 200 -0.08 2.26 -5.11
CA PHE A 200 0.62 1.03 -5.44
C PHE A 200 -0.33 -0.16 -5.42
N VAL A 201 -0.27 -0.98 -6.46
CA VAL A 201 -1.01 -2.24 -6.57
C VAL A 201 0.02 -3.36 -6.69
N GLN A 202 0.14 -4.18 -5.65
CA GLN A 202 1.03 -5.35 -5.65
C GLN A 202 0.25 -6.60 -6.07
N GLU A 203 0.94 -7.51 -6.74
CA GLU A 203 0.43 -8.85 -7.02
C GLU A 203 0.15 -9.59 -5.71
N GLN A 204 -1.11 -9.93 -5.48
CA GLN A 204 -1.50 -10.80 -4.38
C GLN A 204 -1.53 -12.24 -4.88
N PRO A 205 -0.90 -13.21 -4.18
CA PRO A 205 -1.04 -14.61 -4.51
C PRO A 205 -2.52 -14.98 -4.62
N GLY A 206 -2.90 -15.60 -5.74
CA GLY A 206 -4.27 -16.05 -5.95
C GLY A 206 -4.70 -17.08 -4.91
N PRO A 207 -6.02 -17.31 -4.73
CA PRO A 207 -6.51 -18.35 -3.85
C PRO A 207 -5.98 -19.70 -4.35
N SER A 208 -5.05 -20.30 -3.60
CA SER A 208 -4.58 -21.64 -3.89
C SER A 208 -5.65 -22.65 -3.48
N PRO A 209 -5.97 -23.64 -4.33
CA PRO A 209 -6.88 -24.71 -3.95
C PRO A 209 -6.28 -25.45 -2.76
N LYS A 210 -6.94 -25.39 -1.61
CA LYS A 210 -6.62 -26.28 -0.48
C LYS A 210 -7.14 -27.66 -0.86
N LEU A 211 -6.31 -28.44 -1.56
CA LEU A 211 -6.57 -29.86 -1.74
C LEU A 211 -6.74 -30.44 -0.33
N LEU A 212 -7.94 -30.96 -0.05
CA LEU A 212 -8.35 -31.49 1.25
C LEU A 212 -7.28 -32.47 1.76
N SER A 213 -6.45 -32.04 2.71
CA SER A 213 -5.54 -32.71 3.67
C SER A 213 -5.03 -34.16 3.47
N ARG A 214 -5.39 -34.90 2.43
CA ARG A 214 -4.84 -36.19 2.06
C ARG A 214 -3.65 -35.89 1.17
N ALA A 215 -2.47 -36.27 1.65
CA ALA A 215 -1.31 -36.42 0.79
C ALA A 215 -1.71 -37.27 -0.44
N PRO A 216 -1.12 -37.00 -1.62
CA PRO A 216 -1.42 -37.78 -2.80
C PRO A 216 -1.23 -39.28 -2.50
N PRO A 217 -2.15 -40.15 -2.98
CA PRO A 217 -1.99 -41.59 -2.81
C PRO A 217 -0.63 -42.00 -3.38
N VAL A 218 0.13 -42.77 -2.60
CA VAL A 218 1.40 -43.30 -3.08
C VAL A 218 1.06 -44.42 -4.06
N VAL A 219 1.47 -44.23 -5.31
CA VAL A 219 1.32 -45.22 -6.37
C VAL A 219 2.63 -45.99 -6.53
N ASP A 220 2.53 -47.28 -6.86
CA ASP A 220 3.69 -48.09 -7.24
C ASP A 220 4.13 -47.83 -8.69
N ALA A 221 5.18 -48.50 -9.14
CA ALA A 221 5.71 -48.37 -10.51
C ALA A 221 4.71 -48.80 -11.59
N ASP A 222 3.70 -49.60 -11.21
CA ASP A 222 2.65 -50.10 -12.11
C ASP A 222 1.39 -49.22 -12.07
N GLY A 223 1.41 -48.11 -11.30
CA GLY A 223 0.32 -47.13 -11.22
C GLY A 223 -0.85 -47.56 -10.34
N ASN A 224 -0.70 -48.64 -9.57
CA ASN A 224 -1.71 -49.08 -8.62
C ASN A 224 -1.57 -48.30 -7.31
N GLU A 225 -2.71 -47.96 -6.69
CA GLU A 225 -2.71 -47.36 -5.37
C GLU A 225 -2.14 -48.37 -4.38
N VAL A 226 -0.96 -48.07 -3.82
CA VAL A 226 -0.44 -48.84 -2.70
C VAL A 226 -1.38 -48.53 -1.56
N VAL A 227 -2.27 -49.47 -1.25
CA VAL A 227 -3.05 -49.43 -0.02
C VAL A 227 -2.03 -49.28 1.08
N ARG A 228 -1.90 -48.07 1.63
CA ARG A 228 -1.19 -47.84 2.87
C ARG A 228 -1.99 -48.62 3.89
N VAL A 229 -1.65 -49.88 4.05
CA VAL A 229 -1.85 -50.62 5.28
C VAL A 229 -1.09 -49.76 6.28
N VAL A 230 -1.79 -48.82 6.90
CA VAL A 230 -1.37 -48.23 8.15
C VAL A 230 -1.16 -49.46 9.00
N GLU A 231 0.10 -49.89 9.12
CA GLU A 231 0.47 -50.98 10.01
C GLU A 231 -0.16 -50.57 11.32
N ALA A 232 -1.26 -51.23 11.67
CA ALA A 232 -2.03 -50.86 12.84
C ALA A 232 -1.06 -51.10 13.97
N GLU A 233 -0.41 -50.02 14.44
CA GLU A 233 0.58 -50.09 15.49
C GLU A 233 -0.12 -50.83 16.61
N LYS A 234 0.29 -52.09 16.84
CA LYS A 234 -0.35 -52.94 17.83
C LYS A 234 -0.44 -52.10 19.09
N SER A 235 -1.66 -51.92 19.59
CA SER A 235 -1.90 -50.96 20.67
C SER A 235 -0.89 -51.22 21.77
N PHE A 236 -0.43 -50.17 22.46
CA PHE A 236 0.58 -50.30 23.50
C PHE A 236 0.25 -51.44 24.48
N TYR A 237 -1.04 -51.63 24.79
CA TYR A 237 -1.53 -52.76 25.58
C TYR A 237 -1.28 -54.14 24.96
N GLN A 238 -1.45 -54.34 23.65
CA GLN A 238 -1.06 -55.59 22.98
C GLN A 238 0.45 -55.84 23.00
N LYS A 239 1.28 -54.80 23.01
CA LYS A 239 2.74 -54.96 23.05
C LYS A 239 3.26 -55.25 24.46
N TYR A 240 2.61 -54.71 25.49
CA TYR A 240 3.09 -54.72 26.87
C TYR A 240 2.18 -55.45 27.87
N TRP A 241 1.18 -56.21 27.43
CA TRP A 241 0.29 -56.94 28.35
C TRP A 241 1.04 -57.90 29.28
N TRP A 242 2.11 -58.55 28.80
CA TRP A 242 2.95 -59.44 29.60
C TRP A 242 3.73 -58.69 30.69
N VAL A 243 4.12 -57.42 30.44
CA VAL A 243 4.77 -56.56 31.45
C VAL A 243 3.78 -56.23 32.55
N ILE A 244 2.55 -55.84 32.17
CA ILE A 244 1.48 -55.53 33.13
C ILE A 244 1.17 -56.78 33.98
N ALA A 245 1.03 -57.95 33.35
CA ALA A 245 0.82 -59.21 34.06
C ALA A 245 2.00 -59.55 35.00
N GLY A 246 3.24 -59.32 34.58
CA GLY A 246 4.43 -59.53 35.39
C GLY A 246 4.48 -58.60 36.62
N VAL A 247 4.16 -57.32 36.45
CA VAL A 247 4.11 -56.35 37.58
C VAL A 247 3.04 -56.75 38.59
N VAL A 248 1.84 -57.13 38.14
CA VAL A 248 0.76 -57.58 39.02
C VAL A 248 1.15 -58.85 39.79
N LEU A 249 1.81 -59.80 39.12
CA LEU A 249 2.29 -61.00 39.80
C LEU A 249 3.36 -60.65 40.84
N MET A 250 4.27 -59.73 40.53
CA MET A 250 5.32 -59.33 41.45
C MET A 250 4.78 -58.56 42.66
N THR A 251 3.73 -57.76 42.52
CA THR A 251 3.10 -57.08 43.66
C THR A 251 2.31 -58.04 44.54
N LEU A 252 1.68 -59.07 43.96
CA LEU A 252 0.97 -60.11 44.72
C LEU A 252 1.92 -61.08 45.44
N VAL A 253 3.05 -61.43 44.81
CA VAL A 253 4.04 -62.35 45.39
C VAL A 253 5.03 -61.63 46.32
N GLY A 254 5.34 -60.35 46.04
CA GLY A 254 6.25 -59.53 46.84
C GLY A 254 5.57 -58.70 47.94
N GLY A 255 4.24 -58.62 47.97
CA GLY A 255 3.47 -57.85 48.96
C GLY A 255 3.13 -58.60 50.25
N GLY A 256 3.52 -59.87 50.39
CA GLY A 256 3.23 -60.72 51.55
C GLY A 256 4.32 -60.76 52.63
N GLY A 257 5.18 -59.75 52.71
CA GLY A 257 6.29 -59.67 53.68
C GLY A 257 6.06 -58.60 54.74
N GLY A 258 5.04 -58.77 55.59
CA GLY A 258 4.74 -57.80 56.63
C GLY A 258 3.64 -58.26 57.58
N GLU A 259 3.89 -59.31 58.36
CA GLU A 259 3.42 -59.40 59.75
C GLU A 259 4.09 -60.59 60.48
N LYS A 260 4.77 -60.24 61.59
CA LYS A 260 5.44 -61.05 62.63
C LYS A 260 6.89 -61.47 62.38
#